data_AF-A0AA97BCL6-F1
#
_entry.id   AF-A0AA97BCL6-F1
#
_cell.length_a   1.000
_cell.length_b   1.000
_cell.length_c   1.000
_cell.angle_alpha   90.00
_cell.angle_beta   90.00
_cell.angle_gamma   90.00
#
_symmetry.space_group_name_H-M   'P 1'
#
loop_
_entity.id
_entity.type
_entity.pdbx_description
1 polymer ?
#
loop_
_entity_poly.entity_id
_entity_poly.type
_entity_poly.pdbx_seq_one_letter_code
_entity_poly.pdbx_strand_id
1 'polypeptide(L)'
;METPVGILRRVIWEKGFEEELCIGSGRFKKCVKAGGAVRIVQKDSGYFVELELLGAVIEYSLINTCYPAYTIGIASLEVCITDIDLSGSTLKGLGVSIKFCIGKWGISKCWDIYNGKIRFFLVNLSEINGDLFEPGALGENILIGVEE
;
A
#
# COMPACT_ATOMS: atom_id res chain seq x y z
N MET A 1 -24.50 -12.05 -25.39
CA MET A 1 -23.30 -12.52 -24.67
C MET A 1 -22.64 -11.27 -24.14
N GLU A 2 -23.04 -10.85 -22.94
CA GLU A 2 -22.63 -9.58 -22.34
C GLU A 2 -21.18 -9.74 -21.87
N THR A 3 -20.30 -8.88 -22.37
CA THR A 3 -18.91 -8.79 -21.89
C THR A 3 -18.95 -8.53 -20.38
N PRO A 4 -18.24 -9.31 -19.54
CA PRO A 4 -18.11 -8.96 -18.15
C PRO A 4 -17.46 -7.58 -18.10
N VAL A 5 -18.18 -6.60 -17.54
CA VAL A 5 -17.63 -5.29 -17.20
C VAL A 5 -16.51 -5.58 -16.21
N GLY A 6 -15.29 -5.63 -16.72
CA GLY A 6 -14.10 -5.84 -15.90
C GLY A 6 -14.01 -4.67 -14.95
N ILE A 7 -14.13 -4.95 -13.65
CA ILE A 7 -13.94 -3.93 -12.61
C ILE A 7 -12.59 -3.27 -12.89
N LEU A 8 -12.59 -1.97 -13.18
CA LEU A 8 -11.36 -1.24 -13.46
C LEU A 8 -10.57 -1.16 -12.16
N ARG A 9 -9.65 -2.11 -11.97
CA ARG A 9 -8.73 -2.15 -10.84
C ARG A 9 -7.40 -1.53 -11.27
N ARG A 10 -7.01 -0.44 -10.61
CA ARG A 10 -5.76 0.27 -10.90
C ARG A 10 -4.97 0.49 -9.62
N VAL A 11 -3.72 0.03 -9.59
CA VAL A 11 -2.79 0.35 -8.50
C VAL A 11 -2.28 1.78 -8.73
N ILE A 12 -2.56 2.67 -7.79
CA ILE A 12 -2.21 4.10 -7.88
C ILE A 12 -1.00 4.46 -7.03
N TRP A 13 -0.59 3.58 -6.12
CA TRP A 13 0.66 3.66 -5.35
C TRP A 13 1.02 2.29 -4.79
N GLU A 14 2.31 1.99 -4.68
CA GLU A 14 2.83 0.74 -4.12
C GLU A 14 4.13 1.00 -3.35
N LYS A 15 4.27 0.34 -2.19
CA LYS A 15 5.52 0.27 -1.43
C LYS A 15 5.80 -1.16 -1.00
N GLY A 16 6.85 -1.74 -1.58
CA GLY A 16 7.44 -2.99 -1.12
C GLY A 16 8.34 -2.78 0.10
N PHE A 17 8.38 -3.77 0.98
CA PHE A 17 9.30 -3.83 2.11
C PHE A 17 9.81 -5.26 2.32
N GLU A 18 11.06 -5.37 2.76
CA GLU A 18 11.67 -6.64 3.18
C GLU A 18 12.35 -6.40 4.52
N GLU A 19 11.92 -7.13 5.54
CA GLU A 19 12.46 -7.04 6.89
C GLU A 19 13.04 -8.38 7.32
N GLU A 20 14.24 -8.34 7.89
CA GLU A 20 14.89 -9.51 8.44
C GLU A 20 14.94 -9.40 9.97
N LEU A 21 14.06 -10.16 10.62
CA LEU A 21 14.05 -10.25 12.08
C LEU A 21 14.96 -11.37 12.55
N CYS A 22 16.00 -11.03 13.27
CA CYS A 22 16.87 -12.02 13.88
C CYS A 22 16.65 -12.14 15.40
N ILE A 23 16.25 -13.33 15.83
CA ILE A 23 16.02 -13.67 17.24
C ILE A 23 17.16 -14.57 17.72
N GLY A 24 17.80 -14.18 18.84
CA GLY A 24 18.87 -14.94 19.51
C GLY A 24 20.05 -14.06 19.96
N SER A 25 20.97 -14.63 20.73
CA SER A 25 22.24 -14.00 21.09
C SER A 25 23.44 -14.90 20.72
N GLY A 26 24.54 -14.29 20.27
CA GLY A 26 25.77 -15.02 19.93
C GLY A 26 25.64 -15.93 18.69
N ARG A 27 26.18 -17.16 18.77
CA ARG A 27 26.25 -18.13 17.66
C ARG A 27 24.89 -18.75 17.27
N PHE A 28 23.83 -18.55 18.05
CA PHE A 28 22.51 -19.13 17.81
C PHE A 28 21.48 -18.09 17.35
N LYS A 29 21.87 -17.28 16.36
CA LYS A 29 21.00 -16.27 15.75
C LYS A 29 20.11 -16.94 14.69
N LYS A 30 18.79 -16.96 14.89
CA LYS A 30 17.83 -17.37 13.86
C LYS A 30 17.21 -16.14 13.24
N CYS A 31 17.37 -15.97 11.93
CA CYS A 31 16.76 -14.88 11.19
C CYS A 31 15.51 -15.38 10.45
N VAL A 32 14.45 -14.60 10.53
CA VAL A 32 13.20 -14.78 9.81
C VAL A 32 13.07 -13.58 8.91
N LYS A 33 13.05 -13.83 7.60
CA LYS A 33 12.77 -12.80 6.61
C LYS A 33 11.27 -12.74 6.36
N ALA A 34 10.71 -11.54 6.37
CA ALA A 34 9.34 -11.26 5.98
C ALA A 34 9.37 -10.18 4.90
N GLY A 35 8.80 -10.49 3.75
CA GLY A 35 8.61 -9.54 2.65
C GLY A 35 7.14 -9.30 2.39
N GLY A 36 6.81 -8.09 1.97
CA GLY A 36 5.46 -7.69 1.62
C GLY A 36 5.39 -6.42 0.81
N ALA A 37 4.16 -6.03 0.46
CA ALA A 37 3.87 -4.78 -0.21
C ALA A 37 2.57 -4.17 0.32
N VAL A 38 2.54 -2.85 0.43
CA VAL A 38 1.31 -2.08 0.64
C VAL A 38 0.97 -1.39 -0.66
N ARG A 39 -0.28 -1.52 -1.12
CA ARG A 39 -0.77 -0.87 -2.33
C ARG A 39 -2.00 -0.06 -2.02
N ILE A 40 -2.11 1.11 -2.66
CA ILE A 40 -3.37 1.83 -2.76
C ILE A 40 -3.95 1.52 -4.13
N VAL A 41 -5.18 1.02 -4.14
CA VAL A 41 -5.86 0.54 -5.34
C VAL A 41 -7.14 1.32 -5.53
N GLN A 42 -7.32 1.84 -6.73
CA GLN A 42 -8.56 2.43 -7.20
C GLN A 42 -9.40 1.35 -7.88
N LYS A 43 -10.66 1.25 -7.48
CA LYS A 43 -11.70 0.43 -8.10
C LYS A 43 -12.91 1.31 -8.40
N ASP A 44 -13.84 0.81 -9.21
CA ASP A 44 -15.10 1.52 -9.50
C ASP A 44 -15.90 1.86 -8.23
N SER A 45 -15.77 1.05 -7.17
CA SER A 45 -16.43 1.24 -5.89
C SER A 45 -15.69 2.16 -4.90
N GLY A 46 -14.49 2.64 -5.23
CA GLY A 46 -13.71 3.53 -4.36
C GLY A 46 -12.22 3.15 -4.26
N TYR A 47 -11.59 3.57 -3.15
CA TYR A 47 -10.18 3.30 -2.89
C TYR A 47 -10.02 2.22 -1.82
N PHE A 48 -9.00 1.40 -1.99
CA PHE A 48 -8.70 0.26 -1.13
C PHE A 48 -7.22 0.23 -0.79
N VAL A 49 -6.91 -0.28 0.40
CA VAL A 49 -5.57 -0.69 0.78
C VAL A 49 -5.46 -2.19 0.54
N GLU A 50 -4.50 -2.60 -0.26
CA GLU A 50 -4.13 -4.01 -0.37
C GLU A 50 -2.81 -4.23 0.37
N LEU A 51 -2.80 -5.23 1.24
CA LEU A 51 -1.66 -5.67 2.00
C LEU A 51 -1.25 -7.05 1.47
N GLU A 52 -0.06 -7.13 0.89
CA GLU A 52 0.56 -8.39 0.48
C GLU A 52 1.64 -8.79 1.47
N LEU A 53 1.55 -10.01 2.00
CA LEU A 53 2.54 -10.59 2.89
C LEU A 53 2.70 -12.08 2.59
N LEU A 54 3.95 -12.52 2.37
CA LEU A 54 4.26 -13.93 2.09
C LEU A 54 3.38 -14.54 0.96
N GLY A 55 3.03 -13.73 -0.04
CA GLY A 55 2.18 -14.11 -1.17
C GLY A 55 0.66 -14.12 -0.88
N ALA A 56 0.24 -13.86 0.37
CA ALA A 56 -1.17 -13.66 0.69
C ALA A 56 -1.53 -12.18 0.52
N VAL A 57 -2.65 -11.90 -0.16
CA VAL A 57 -3.16 -10.54 -0.36
C VAL A 57 -4.45 -10.37 0.43
N ILE A 58 -4.52 -9.32 1.23
CA ILE A 58 -5.70 -8.92 1.99
C ILE A 58 -6.08 -7.51 1.57
N GLU A 59 -7.36 -7.27 1.37
CA GLU A 59 -7.89 -5.99 0.94
C GLU A 59 -8.79 -5.38 2.01
N TYR A 60 -8.63 -4.07 2.21
CA TYR A 60 -9.43 -3.26 3.11
C TYR A 60 -9.91 -2.00 2.41
N SER A 61 -11.12 -1.52 2.74
CA SER A 61 -11.58 -0.20 2.30
C SER A 61 -10.66 0.89 2.84
N LEU A 62 -10.34 1.91 2.04
CA LEU A 62 -9.46 3.00 2.46
C LEU A 62 -10.16 3.92 3.48
N ILE A 63 -9.87 3.73 4.76
CA ILE A 63 -10.30 4.60 5.87
C ILE A 63 -9.13 4.94 6.81
N ASN A 64 -9.29 6.01 7.61
CA ASN A 64 -8.31 6.43 8.63
C ASN A 64 -8.31 5.43 9.79
N THR A 65 -7.46 4.42 9.72
CA THR A 65 -7.34 3.35 10.73
C THR A 65 -6.02 2.60 10.59
N CYS A 66 -5.73 1.73 11.55
CA CYS A 66 -4.64 0.77 11.49
C CYS A 66 -5.19 -0.64 11.21
N TYR A 67 -4.67 -1.28 10.16
CA TYR A 67 -5.01 -2.64 9.78
C TYR A 67 -3.95 -3.60 10.32
N PRO A 68 -4.35 -4.65 11.05
CA PRO A 68 -3.44 -5.74 11.37
C PRO A 68 -3.18 -6.52 10.07
N ALA A 69 -2.01 -6.31 9.48
CA ALA A 69 -1.63 -7.02 8.27
C ALA A 69 -1.36 -8.50 8.55
N TYR A 70 -0.74 -8.79 9.71
CA TYR A 70 -0.40 -10.14 10.12
C TYR A 70 0.00 -10.24 11.59
N THR A 71 -0.29 -11.38 12.22
CA THR A 71 0.12 -11.68 13.60
C THR A 71 0.63 -13.13 13.70
N ILE A 72 1.92 -13.33 13.98
CA ILE A 72 2.48 -14.64 14.38
C ILE A 72 2.99 -14.54 15.81
N GLY A 73 2.35 -15.26 16.73
CA GLY A 73 2.83 -15.39 18.10
C GLY A 73 2.90 -14.03 18.81
N ILE A 74 4.12 -13.51 18.97
CA ILE A 74 4.39 -12.18 19.58
C ILE A 74 4.74 -11.11 18.54
N ALA A 75 4.83 -11.43 17.25
CA ALA A 75 5.14 -10.47 16.20
C ALA A 75 3.86 -10.07 15.47
N SER A 76 3.68 -8.77 15.24
CA SER A 76 2.58 -8.23 14.45
C SER A 76 3.07 -7.16 13.49
N LEU A 77 2.54 -7.16 12.27
CA LEU A 77 2.69 -6.07 11.33
C LEU A 77 1.39 -5.27 11.28
N GLU A 78 1.50 -3.96 11.42
CA GLU A 78 0.40 -3.02 11.40
C GLU A 78 0.64 -1.99 10.28
N VAL A 79 -0.41 -1.71 9.51
CA VAL A 79 -0.38 -0.66 8.49
C VAL A 79 -1.44 0.37 8.84
N CYS A 80 -1.01 1.57 9.17
CA CYS A 80 -1.86 2.70 9.49
C CYS A 80 -2.00 3.64 8.30
N ILE A 81 -3.25 3.99 7.98
CA ILE A 81 -3.58 5.05 7.06
C ILE A 81 -4.10 6.23 7.88
N THR A 82 -3.52 7.41 7.66
CA THR A 82 -3.91 8.65 8.34
C THR A 82 -4.09 9.78 7.33
N ASP A 83 -4.63 10.91 7.78
CA ASP A 83 -4.65 12.16 7.01
C ASP A 83 -5.22 12.02 5.59
N ILE A 84 -6.21 11.14 5.39
CA ILE A 84 -6.85 10.96 4.08
C ILE A 84 -7.48 12.30 3.66
N ASP A 85 -6.99 12.82 2.54
CA ASP A 85 -7.49 14.02 1.87
C ASP A 85 -8.23 13.64 0.60
N LEU A 86 -9.54 13.92 0.59
CA LEU A 86 -10.45 13.72 -0.53
C LEU A 86 -10.99 15.06 -1.00
N SER A 87 -10.76 15.36 -2.27
CA SER A 87 -11.41 16.47 -2.96
C SER A 87 -12.48 15.91 -3.88
N GLY A 88 -13.73 15.90 -3.40
CA GLY A 88 -14.83 15.16 -4.04
C GLY A 88 -14.60 13.65 -3.96
N SER A 89 -14.63 12.97 -5.11
CA SER A 89 -14.32 11.53 -5.22
C SER A 89 -12.85 11.23 -5.55
N THR A 90 -11.99 12.26 -5.62
CA THR A 90 -10.59 12.09 -5.98
C THR A 90 -9.71 12.12 -4.73
N LEU A 91 -8.92 11.07 -4.54
CA LEU A 91 -7.88 11.01 -3.52
C LEU A 91 -6.76 12.00 -3.86
N LYS A 92 -6.40 12.86 -2.91
CA LYS A 92 -5.37 13.90 -3.06
C LYS A 92 -4.16 13.65 -2.18
N GLY A 93 -4.35 13.04 -1.03
CA GLY A 93 -3.25 12.63 -0.19
C GLY A 93 -3.66 11.71 0.94
N LEU A 94 -2.67 11.10 1.57
CA LEU A 94 -2.79 10.32 2.79
C LEU A 94 -1.42 10.13 3.44
N GLY A 95 -1.40 9.83 4.73
CA GLY A 95 -0.25 9.27 5.43
C GLY A 95 -0.32 7.74 5.40
N VAL A 96 0.82 7.10 5.16
CA VAL A 96 1.01 5.65 5.36
C VAL A 96 2.10 5.44 6.38
N SER A 97 1.81 4.63 7.39
CA SER A 97 2.83 4.12 8.32
C SER A 97 2.75 2.61 8.37
N ILE A 98 3.89 1.95 8.20
CA ILE A 98 4.05 0.50 8.33
C ILE A 98 4.89 0.28 9.58
N LYS A 99 4.31 -0.42 10.55
CA LYS A 99 4.93 -0.69 11.84
C LYS A 99 5.05 -2.18 12.03
N PHE A 100 6.19 -2.59 12.56
CA PHE A 100 6.36 -3.94 13.05
C PHE A 100 6.54 -3.90 14.55
N CYS A 101 5.76 -4.70 15.24
CA CYS A 101 5.73 -4.77 16.67
C CYS A 101 6.08 -6.18 17.13
N ILE A 102 6.92 -6.27 18.17
CA ILE A 102 7.13 -7.50 18.93
C ILE A 102 6.66 -7.29 20.36
N GLY A 103 5.72 -8.11 20.81
CA GLY A 103 5.19 -8.12 22.16
C GLY A 103 3.97 -9.01 22.32
N LYS A 104 3.57 -9.22 23.56
CA LYS A 104 2.31 -9.88 23.90
C LYS A 104 1.51 -8.96 24.82
N TRP A 105 0.28 -8.63 24.43
CA TRP A 105 -0.75 -8.04 25.28
C TRP A 105 -0.24 -6.90 26.20
N GLY A 106 -0.06 -5.70 25.64
CA GLY A 106 0.20 -4.47 26.40
C GLY A 106 1.68 -4.12 26.61
N ILE A 107 2.62 -5.03 26.35
CA ILE A 107 4.06 -4.73 26.30
C ILE A 107 4.59 -5.11 24.92
N SER A 108 4.62 -4.14 24.01
CA SER A 108 5.18 -4.28 22.66
C SER A 108 6.27 -3.25 22.41
N LYS A 109 7.34 -3.69 21.76
CA LYS A 109 8.30 -2.80 21.09
C LYS A 109 7.88 -2.73 19.64
N CYS A 110 7.55 -1.53 19.18
CA CYS A 110 7.24 -1.26 17.78
C CYS A 110 8.37 -0.46 17.15
N TRP A 111 8.62 -0.72 15.88
CA TRP A 111 9.50 0.07 15.03
C TRP A 111 8.77 0.41 13.76
N ASP A 112 8.99 1.63 13.30
CA ASP A 112 8.48 2.10 12.02
C ASP A 112 9.39 1.52 10.93
N ILE A 113 8.82 0.66 10.08
CA ILE A 113 9.46 0.21 8.83
C ILE A 113 9.36 1.33 7.80
N TYR A 114 8.21 1.99 7.77
CA TYR A 114 7.92 3.09 6.87
C TYR A 114 6.99 4.10 7.55
N ASN A 115 7.23 5.38 7.28
CA ASN A 115 6.33 6.45 7.64
C ASN A 115 6.49 7.56 6.61
N GLY A 116 5.45 7.82 5.83
CA GLY A 116 5.51 8.77 4.72
C GLY A 116 4.15 9.37 4.41
N LYS A 117 4.18 10.54 3.77
CA LYS A 117 3.00 11.20 3.21
C LYS A 117 3.01 11.01 1.71
N ILE A 118 1.85 10.65 1.18
CA ILE A 118 1.63 10.40 -0.24
C ILE A 118 0.72 11.49 -0.78
N ARG A 119 1.11 12.10 -1.90
CA ARG A 119 0.23 12.99 -2.67
C ARG A 119 -0.12 12.38 -4.01
N PHE A 120 -1.37 12.56 -4.42
CA PHE A 120 -1.88 12.01 -5.65
C PHE A 120 -2.16 13.11 -6.68
N PHE A 121 -1.69 12.88 -7.90
CA PHE A 121 -1.83 13.80 -9.02
C PHE A 121 -2.45 13.08 -10.22
N LEU A 122 -3.29 13.78 -10.97
CA LEU A 122 -3.77 13.30 -12.25
C LEU A 122 -2.71 13.64 -13.31
N VAL A 123 -2.25 12.62 -14.02
CA VAL A 123 -1.31 12.76 -15.14
C VAL A 123 -2.03 12.36 -16.41
N ASN A 124 -1.92 13.20 -17.44
CA ASN A 124 -2.46 12.87 -18.75
C ASN A 124 -1.45 12.02 -19.53
N LEU A 125 -1.83 10.81 -19.92
CA LEU A 125 -0.96 9.91 -20.67
C LEU A 125 -0.47 10.49 -22.01
N SER A 126 -1.23 11.39 -22.62
CA SER A 126 -0.80 12.05 -23.86
C SER A 126 0.41 12.96 -23.67
N GLU A 127 0.73 13.35 -22.43
CA GLU A 127 1.86 14.21 -22.10
C GLU A 127 3.13 13.40 -21.76
N ILE A 128 3.00 12.10 -21.47
CA ILE A 128 4.13 11.25 -21.07
C ILE A 128 4.84 10.63 -22.29
N ASN A 129 4.14 10.45 -23.41
CA ASN A 129 4.67 9.81 -24.62
C ASN A 129 4.76 10.79 -25.79
N GLY A 130 5.90 11.46 -25.91
CA GLY A 130 6.20 12.33 -27.06
C GLY A 130 6.38 11.63 -28.40
N ASP A 131 6.52 10.28 -28.47
CA ASP A 131 6.98 9.64 -29.72
C ASP A 131 6.40 8.23 -30.06
N LEU A 132 5.36 7.71 -29.39
CA LEU A 132 5.00 6.29 -29.58
C LEU A 132 3.52 5.88 -29.60
N PHE A 133 2.57 6.82 -29.68
CA PHE A 133 1.15 6.47 -29.81
C PHE A 133 0.45 7.20 -30.95
N GLU A 134 -0.27 6.43 -31.78
CA GLU A 134 -1.11 6.95 -32.86
C GLU A 134 -2.14 7.95 -32.33
N PRO A 135 -2.43 9.03 -33.08
CA PRO A 135 -3.37 10.07 -32.69
C PRO A 135 -4.80 9.52 -32.77
N GLY A 136 -5.28 8.96 -31.67
CA GLY A 136 -6.65 8.41 -31.59
C GLY A 136 -7.07 7.91 -30.20
N ALA A 137 -6.14 7.71 -29.26
CA ALA A 137 -6.49 7.37 -27.89
C ALA A 137 -6.93 8.64 -27.14
N LEU A 138 -8.20 8.72 -26.74
CA LEU A 138 -8.69 9.69 -25.76
C LEU A 138 -7.73 9.69 -24.56
N GLY A 139 -7.12 10.84 -24.26
CA GLY A 139 -6.13 10.96 -23.20
C GLY A 139 -6.72 10.46 -21.87
N GLU A 140 -6.28 9.29 -21.42
CA GLU A 140 -6.66 8.76 -20.12
C GLU A 140 -5.88 9.50 -19.04
N ASN A 141 -6.61 10.14 -18.13
CA ASN A 141 -6.01 10.66 -16.90
C ASN A 141 -5.76 9.50 -15.94
N ILE A 142 -4.53 9.39 -15.45
CA ILE A 142 -4.11 8.39 -14.45
C ILE A 142 -3.82 9.10 -13.14
N LEU A 143 -4.39 8.59 -12.05
CA LEU A 143 -4.04 9.03 -10.70
C LEU A 143 -2.78 8.30 -10.26
N ILE A 144 -1.73 9.04 -9.89
CA ILE A 144 -0.45 8.50 -9.43
C ILE A 144 -0.09 9.11 -8.08
N GLY A 145 0.25 8.28 -7.11
CA GLY A 145 0.76 8.67 -5.80
C GLY A 145 2.27 8.84 -5.81
N VAL A 146 2.75 9.93 -5.21
CA VAL A 146 4.17 10.27 -5.06
C VAL A 146 4.46 10.50 -3.58
N GLU A 147 5.57 9.96 -3.09
CA GLU A 147 6.06 10.19 -1.73
C GLU A 147 6.57 11.63 -1.58
N GLU A 148 6.24 12.30 -0.48
CA GLU A 148 6.79 13.61 -0.09
C GLU A 148 8.08 13.51 0.74
#